data_AF-A0A7V8DQL6-F1
#
_entry.id   AF-A0A7V8DQL6-F1
#
_cell.length_a   1.000
_cell.length_b   1.000
_cell.length_c   1.000
_cell.angle_alpha   90.00
_cell.angle_beta   90.00
_cell.angle_gamma   90.00
#
_symmetry.space_group_name_H-M   'P 1'
#
loop_
_entity.id
_entity.type
_entity.pdbx_description
1 polymer ?
#
loop_
_entity_poly.entity_id
_entity_poly.type
_entity_poly.pdbx_seq_one_letter_code
_entity_poly.pdbx_strand_id
1 'polypeptide(L)'
;MHILDIKHTSQNFGFELPWTGLAPIYGTCPGMCADGAISSLPQVRLDGTREEILDYFNNSWTLTEVLFSGLSCEEAFYRRPYHKLRHPMIFYYGHVATVYINKLRVAGLLDGPVNEAFEVLFEVGVDEMRWDDLHETNQDIWPPLAEVTQYREKAYELITNLIKTHPLLAENCAPITQDSPMWALFMGFEHERIHLETSSVLIRELPIESVRKPNVWPASFSNPSILATENDFIKVPACQISLGKPTENPTYGWDNEYGFEQHEMAEFAASKYLISNHEFLKFVKSSGYLLQKYWSQDGWAWRGFRNVKWPCFWVQNGPAGLHNYKLRTIFEVVDWQANWPVCVNYHEAKAYCAWRSEQDGEEIGLLSEVQHHAIRDANAHEYNSGLISGSECTVNHAPANAQGFHDVFGNLWQWCEDKFHPLDGFSPHPFYDDFSIPCFDNEHQMILGGSFISSGEMADIWARFHFRPHFHQHAGFRIVKNAR
;
A
#
# COMPACT_ATOMS: atom_id res chain seq x y z
N MET A 1 44.02 -46.51 -0.09
CA MET A 1 43.40 -45.55 -1.02
C MET A 1 42.28 -44.86 -0.24
N HIS A 2 42.62 -43.79 0.48
CA HIS A 2 41.68 -43.05 1.31
C HIS A 2 40.97 -42.02 0.43
N ILE A 3 39.64 -42.08 0.39
CA ILE A 3 38.80 -41.08 -0.26
C ILE A 3 38.51 -40.02 0.81
N LEU A 4 39.02 -38.81 0.59
CA LEU A 4 38.71 -37.61 1.35
C LEU A 4 37.37 -37.06 0.85
N ASP A 5 36.37 -37.06 1.72
CA ASP A 5 35.13 -36.30 1.59
C ASP A 5 35.45 -34.81 1.77
N ILE A 6 35.48 -34.06 0.67
CA ILE A 6 35.51 -32.60 0.71
C ILE A 6 34.06 -32.14 0.82
N LYS A 7 33.63 -31.86 2.05
CA LYS A 7 32.47 -31.00 2.30
C LYS A 7 32.79 -29.61 1.72
N HIS A 8 32.24 -29.31 0.56
CA HIS A 8 32.07 -27.93 0.13
C HIS A 8 31.05 -27.26 1.07
N THR A 9 31.53 -26.63 2.13
CA THR A 9 30.83 -25.50 2.75
C THR A 9 30.93 -24.33 1.76
N SER A 10 29.93 -24.19 0.89
CA SER A 10 29.71 -22.92 0.21
C SER A 10 29.30 -21.91 1.28
N GLN A 11 30.23 -21.06 1.69
CA GLN A 11 29.86 -19.77 2.27
C GLN A 11 29.03 -19.06 1.20
N ASN A 12 27.71 -18.97 1.43
CA ASN A 12 26.85 -18.10 0.65
C ASN A 12 27.32 -16.66 0.91
N PHE A 13 28.17 -16.13 0.03
CA PHE A 13 28.29 -14.69 -0.14
C PHE A 13 26.95 -14.23 -0.73
N GLY A 14 25.94 -14.08 0.13
CA GLY A 14 24.63 -13.61 -0.28
C GLY A 14 24.77 -12.19 -0.82
N PHE A 15 24.03 -11.87 -1.87
CA PHE A 15 23.84 -10.49 -2.29
C PHE A 15 23.37 -9.67 -1.07
N GLU A 16 24.01 -8.54 -0.80
CA GLU A 16 23.65 -7.60 0.27
C GLU A 16 23.55 -6.21 -0.33
N LEU A 17 22.39 -5.57 -0.12
CA LEU A 17 22.16 -4.18 -0.49
C LEU A 17 22.75 -3.30 0.63
N PRO A 18 23.70 -2.39 0.35
CA PRO A 18 24.22 -1.49 1.37
C PRO A 18 23.14 -0.49 1.81
N TRP A 19 23.18 -0.12 3.09
CA TRP A 19 22.34 0.95 3.64
C TRP A 19 22.89 2.30 3.20
N THR A 20 22.03 3.14 2.62
CA THR A 20 22.38 4.52 2.26
C THR A 20 21.97 5.50 3.36
N GLY A 21 21.05 5.10 4.24
CA GLY A 21 20.67 5.83 5.45
C GLY A 21 21.14 5.13 6.74
N LEU A 22 20.37 5.25 7.81
CA LEU A 22 20.63 4.51 9.05
C LEU A 22 20.39 3.01 8.84
N ALA A 23 21.36 2.20 9.24
CA ALA A 23 21.16 0.75 9.35
C ALA A 23 20.11 0.43 10.45
N PRO A 24 19.26 -0.60 10.26
CA PRO A 24 18.16 -0.94 11.17
C PRO A 24 18.66 -1.57 12.47
N ILE A 25 19.23 -0.75 13.35
CA ILE A 25 19.86 -1.16 14.62
C ILE A 25 19.06 -0.56 15.78
N TYR A 26 18.63 -1.42 16.71
CA TYR A 26 17.91 -1.02 17.91
C TYR A 26 18.72 -0.03 18.76
N GLY A 27 18.06 1.06 19.19
CA GLY A 27 18.68 2.16 19.94
C GLY A 27 19.41 3.20 19.08
N THR A 28 19.52 2.98 17.77
CA THR A 28 20.13 3.93 16.82
C THR A 28 19.15 4.36 15.74
N CYS A 29 18.45 3.42 15.10
CA CYS A 29 17.48 3.71 14.06
C CYS A 29 16.07 3.88 14.66
N PRO A 30 15.36 4.98 14.38
CA PRO A 30 13.98 5.18 14.81
C PRO A 30 13.05 4.10 14.24
N GLY A 31 12.09 3.65 15.07
CA GLY A 31 11.12 2.59 14.72
C GLY A 31 11.62 1.16 14.91
N MET A 32 12.88 0.96 15.32
CA MET A 32 13.37 -0.37 15.74
C MET A 32 12.78 -0.76 17.10
N CYS A 33 12.08 -1.89 17.14
CA CYS A 33 11.48 -2.47 18.33
C CYS A 33 12.49 -3.30 19.13
N ALA A 34 12.21 -3.50 20.42
CA ALA A 34 13.09 -4.27 21.32
C ALA A 34 13.21 -5.76 20.95
N ASP A 35 12.26 -6.29 20.19
CA ASP A 35 12.28 -7.64 19.63
C ASP A 35 13.13 -7.76 18.34
N GLY A 36 13.69 -6.64 17.87
CA GLY A 36 14.52 -6.56 16.67
C GLY A 36 13.77 -6.32 15.36
N ALA A 37 12.44 -6.19 15.38
CA ALA A 37 11.66 -5.84 14.21
C ALA A 37 11.67 -4.32 13.96
N ILE A 38 11.53 -3.89 12.71
CA ILE A 38 11.29 -2.49 12.36
C ILE A 38 9.79 -2.23 12.18
N SER A 39 9.30 -1.12 12.72
CA SER A 39 7.94 -0.63 12.53
C SER A 39 7.95 0.82 12.08
N SER A 40 6.82 1.27 11.54
CA SER A 40 6.65 2.69 11.23
C SER A 40 6.43 3.52 12.48
N LEU A 41 7.05 4.70 12.49
CA LEU A 41 6.62 5.77 13.38
C LEU A 41 5.22 6.29 12.97
N PRO A 42 4.43 6.83 13.90
CA PRO A 42 3.22 7.59 13.59
C PRO A 42 3.55 8.76 12.66
N GLN A 43 2.56 9.22 11.89
CA GLN A 43 2.75 10.39 11.04
C GLN A 43 3.25 11.58 11.86
N VAL A 44 4.36 12.17 11.43
CA VAL A 44 4.94 13.31 12.12
C VAL A 44 4.05 14.53 11.98
N ARG A 45 3.94 15.30 13.06
CA ARG A 45 3.16 16.54 13.05
C ARG A 45 3.92 17.67 12.35
N LEU A 46 3.18 18.56 11.71
CA LEU A 46 3.67 19.77 11.03
C LEU A 46 4.23 20.83 11.99
N ASP A 47 3.93 20.71 13.29
CA ASP A 47 4.51 21.47 14.39
C ASP A 47 5.52 20.64 15.22
N GLY A 48 5.94 19.48 14.70
CA GLY A 48 6.92 18.60 15.34
C GLY A 48 8.29 19.25 15.45
N THR A 49 9.06 18.79 16.43
CA THR A 49 10.44 19.22 16.61
C THR A 49 11.32 18.75 15.47
N ARG A 50 12.47 19.41 15.29
CA ARG A 50 13.49 19.01 14.31
C ARG A 50 13.92 17.55 14.47
N GLU A 51 14.02 17.07 15.72
CA GLU A 51 14.39 15.70 16.03
C GLU A 51 13.31 14.71 15.59
N GLU A 52 12.04 14.97 15.91
CA GLU A 52 10.91 14.14 15.46
C GLU A 52 10.80 14.08 13.94
N ILE A 53 11.02 15.21 13.25
CA ILE A 53 11.04 15.28 11.78
C ILE A 53 12.20 14.46 11.20
N LEU A 54 13.39 14.59 11.78
CA LEU A 54 14.56 13.81 11.35
C LEU A 54 14.35 12.31 11.60
N ASP A 55 13.75 11.94 12.73
CA ASP A 55 13.46 10.56 13.06
C ASP A 55 12.44 9.94 12.12
N TYR A 56 11.41 10.71 11.75
CA TYR A 56 10.43 10.30 10.76
C TYR A 56 11.04 10.10 9.37
N PHE A 57 11.93 11.00 8.94
CA PHE A 57 12.69 10.84 7.69
C PHE A 57 13.54 9.56 7.71
N ASN A 58 14.35 9.38 8.77
CA ASN A 58 15.22 8.21 8.91
C ASN A 58 14.41 6.91 8.94
N ASN A 59 13.30 6.88 9.67
CA ASN A 59 12.40 5.73 9.69
C ASN A 59 11.82 5.43 8.31
N SER A 60 11.31 6.44 7.59
CA SER A 60 10.75 6.27 6.24
C SER A 60 11.79 5.69 5.27
N TRP A 61 13.01 6.24 5.29
CA TRP A 61 14.11 5.77 4.46
C TRP A 61 14.51 4.33 4.79
N THR A 62 14.71 4.01 6.07
CA THR A 62 15.11 2.66 6.50
C THR A 62 14.02 1.63 6.23
N LEU A 63 12.73 1.97 6.37
CA LEU A 63 11.62 1.06 6.00
C LEU A 63 11.70 0.66 4.52
N THR A 64 11.93 1.64 3.62
CA THR A 64 12.16 1.37 2.20
C THR A 64 13.37 0.46 2.02
N GLU A 65 14.52 0.79 2.60
CA GLU A 65 15.73 -0.02 2.42
C GLU A 65 15.57 -1.43 2.98
N VAL A 66 14.85 -1.62 4.08
CA VAL A 66 14.54 -2.94 4.65
C VAL A 66 13.72 -3.75 3.67
N LEU A 67 12.67 -3.17 3.09
CA LEU A 67 11.86 -3.84 2.07
C LEU A 67 12.72 -4.29 0.88
N PHE A 68 13.57 -3.41 0.35
CA PHE A 68 14.45 -3.71 -0.80
C PHE A 68 15.60 -4.67 -0.45
N SER A 69 16.06 -4.72 0.81
CA SER A 69 17.05 -5.71 1.28
C SER A 69 16.54 -7.16 1.20
N GLY A 70 15.22 -7.32 1.07
CA GLY A 70 14.56 -8.59 0.84
C GLY A 70 14.68 -9.11 -0.60
N LEU A 71 15.24 -8.35 -1.54
CA LEU A 71 15.60 -8.85 -2.86
C LEU A 71 16.84 -9.73 -2.78
N SER A 72 16.78 -10.94 -3.35
CA SER A 72 17.80 -11.98 -3.16
C SER A 72 19.01 -11.86 -4.10
N CYS A 73 18.91 -11.07 -5.16
CA CYS A 73 19.99 -10.82 -6.12
C CYS A 73 19.78 -9.49 -6.87
N GLU A 74 20.83 -9.00 -7.53
CA GLU A 74 20.79 -7.75 -8.29
C GLU A 74 19.80 -7.82 -9.47
N GLU A 75 19.66 -8.98 -10.11
CA GLU A 75 18.73 -9.22 -11.22
C GLU A 75 17.27 -9.03 -10.82
N ALA A 76 16.94 -9.21 -9.54
CA ALA A 76 15.60 -8.94 -9.03
C ALA A 76 15.24 -7.45 -9.11
N PHE A 77 16.23 -6.55 -9.09
CA PHE A 77 16.00 -5.11 -9.27
C PHE A 77 15.54 -4.77 -10.68
N TYR A 78 16.00 -5.49 -11.70
CA TYR A 78 15.72 -5.19 -13.11
C TYR A 78 14.58 -6.03 -13.69
N ARG A 79 14.04 -6.97 -12.91
CA ARG A 79 12.96 -7.84 -13.36
C ARG A 79 11.64 -7.05 -13.41
N ARG A 80 11.11 -6.85 -14.62
CA ARG A 80 9.78 -6.26 -14.81
C ARG A 80 8.69 -7.23 -14.31
N PRO A 81 7.62 -6.73 -13.66
CA PRO A 81 6.48 -7.56 -13.28
C PRO A 81 5.87 -8.31 -14.46
N TYR A 82 5.31 -9.50 -14.21
CA TYR A 82 4.82 -10.41 -15.26
C TYR A 82 3.73 -9.78 -16.14
N HIS A 83 2.96 -8.86 -15.56
CA HIS A 83 1.86 -8.21 -16.25
C HIS A 83 2.32 -7.04 -17.15
N LYS A 84 3.57 -6.59 -17.02
CA LYS A 84 4.23 -5.50 -17.77
C LYS A 84 3.60 -4.11 -17.65
N LEU A 85 2.71 -3.90 -16.68
CA LEU A 85 2.03 -2.62 -16.41
C LEU A 85 2.70 -1.82 -15.27
N ARG A 86 3.96 -2.12 -14.95
CA ARG A 86 4.75 -1.40 -13.95
C ARG A 86 6.22 -1.49 -14.33
N HIS A 87 6.99 -0.54 -13.82
CA HIS A 87 8.45 -0.55 -13.93
C HIS A 87 9.09 -1.66 -13.06
N PRO A 88 10.35 -2.05 -13.34
CA PRO A 88 11.11 -2.92 -12.45
C PRO A 88 11.50 -2.22 -11.13
N MET A 89 11.95 -2.99 -10.14
CA MET A 89 12.24 -2.50 -8.78
C MET A 89 13.32 -1.41 -8.72
N ILE A 90 14.28 -1.40 -9.66
CA ILE A 90 15.30 -0.36 -9.76
C ILE A 90 14.69 1.05 -9.94
N PHE A 91 13.56 1.15 -10.64
CA PHE A 91 12.82 2.41 -10.75
C PHE A 91 12.38 2.89 -9.38
N TYR A 92 11.64 2.06 -8.64
CA TYR A 92 11.09 2.44 -7.34
C TYR A 92 12.18 2.73 -6.30
N TYR A 93 13.32 2.04 -6.38
CA TYR A 93 14.47 2.31 -5.54
C TYR A 93 15.07 3.70 -5.80
N GLY A 94 15.21 4.12 -7.07
CA GLY A 94 15.72 5.47 -7.42
C GLY A 94 14.67 6.59 -7.29
N HIS A 95 13.41 6.26 -7.56
CA HIS A 95 12.29 7.20 -7.68
C HIS A 95 11.99 7.95 -6.40
N VAL A 96 11.93 7.26 -5.25
CA VAL A 96 11.60 7.94 -3.99
C VAL A 96 12.62 9.02 -3.63
N ALA A 97 13.92 8.76 -3.84
CA ALA A 97 14.98 9.76 -3.64
C ALA A 97 14.86 10.91 -4.64
N THR A 98 14.52 10.60 -5.90
CA THR A 98 14.32 11.58 -6.97
C THR A 98 13.19 12.55 -6.64
N VAL A 99 12.07 12.07 -6.10
CA VAL A 99 10.95 12.93 -5.74
C VAL A 99 11.33 13.92 -4.63
N TYR A 100 12.09 13.52 -3.61
CA TYR A 100 12.61 14.50 -2.65
C TYR A 100 13.41 15.60 -3.35
N ILE A 101 14.41 15.22 -4.17
CA ILE A 101 15.28 16.19 -4.82
C ILE A 101 14.48 17.14 -5.71
N ASN A 102 13.59 16.62 -6.56
CA ASN A 102 12.79 17.43 -7.47
C ASN A 102 11.83 18.36 -6.72
N LYS A 103 11.09 17.85 -5.73
CA LYS A 103 10.10 18.66 -4.99
C LYS A 103 10.75 19.70 -4.09
N LEU A 104 11.89 19.37 -3.45
CA LEU A 104 12.67 20.35 -2.69
C LEU A 104 13.26 21.45 -3.59
N ARG A 105 13.66 21.13 -4.83
CA ARG A 105 14.07 22.13 -5.83
C ARG A 105 12.91 23.03 -6.27
N VAL A 106 11.74 22.45 -6.55
CA VAL A 106 10.52 23.21 -6.90
C VAL A 106 10.13 24.17 -5.78
N ALA A 107 10.25 23.74 -4.51
CA ALA A 107 9.99 24.59 -3.35
C ALA A 107 11.10 25.62 -3.05
N GLY A 108 12.21 25.62 -3.80
CA GLY A 108 13.33 26.54 -3.60
C GLY A 108 14.21 26.22 -2.39
N LEU A 109 14.19 24.97 -1.91
CA LEU A 109 14.98 24.51 -0.75
C LEU A 109 16.33 23.92 -1.14
N LEU A 110 16.50 23.58 -2.41
CA LEU A 110 17.76 23.12 -2.99
C LEU A 110 18.07 23.92 -4.26
N ASP A 111 19.33 24.34 -4.40
CA ASP A 111 19.78 25.18 -5.51
C ASP A 111 19.94 24.42 -6.84
N GLY A 112 20.13 23.10 -6.78
CA GLY A 112 20.46 22.30 -7.97
C GLY A 112 20.27 20.79 -7.80
N PRO A 113 20.41 20.04 -8.91
CA PRO A 113 20.27 18.59 -8.93
C PRO A 113 21.44 17.89 -8.22
N VAL A 114 21.21 16.66 -7.75
CA VAL A 114 22.25 15.70 -7.37
C VAL A 114 22.74 14.93 -8.60
N ASN A 115 21.83 14.52 -9.47
CA ASN A 115 22.12 13.89 -10.76
C ASN A 115 20.93 14.15 -11.71
N GLU A 116 21.07 15.14 -12.59
CA GLU A 116 20.02 15.58 -13.52
C GLU A 116 19.49 14.45 -14.41
N ALA A 117 20.35 13.52 -14.85
CA ALA A 117 19.92 12.40 -15.69
C ALA A 117 19.03 11.42 -14.92
N PHE A 118 19.35 11.14 -13.65
CA PHE A 118 18.52 10.29 -12.79
C PHE A 118 17.23 10.99 -12.40
N GLU A 119 17.32 12.29 -12.12
CA GLU A 119 16.17 13.11 -11.73
C GLU A 119 15.11 13.21 -12.82
N VAL A 120 15.50 13.10 -14.10
CA VAL A 120 14.58 12.97 -15.24
C VAL A 120 14.15 11.51 -15.45
N LEU A 121 15.09 10.57 -15.38
CA LEU A 121 14.81 9.15 -15.66
C LEU A 121 13.81 8.54 -14.67
N PHE A 122 13.92 8.90 -13.40
CA PHE A 122 13.03 8.42 -12.34
C PHE A 122 11.93 9.43 -12.00
N GLU A 123 11.71 10.50 -12.78
CA GLU A 123 10.67 11.50 -12.47
C GLU A 123 9.26 10.96 -12.68
N VAL A 124 9.06 10.32 -13.84
CA VAL A 124 7.73 10.01 -14.36
C VAL A 124 7.29 8.65 -13.84
N GLY A 125 6.24 8.65 -13.01
CA GLY A 125 5.51 7.44 -12.63
C GLY A 125 4.75 6.84 -13.81
N VAL A 126 4.25 5.61 -13.66
CA VAL A 126 3.43 4.97 -14.71
C VAL A 126 1.95 4.99 -14.35
N ASP A 127 1.18 5.72 -15.15
CA ASP A 127 -0.28 5.58 -15.24
C ASP A 127 -0.63 4.92 -16.59
N GLU A 128 -0.46 3.60 -16.69
CA GLU A 128 -0.97 2.87 -17.85
C GLU A 128 -2.49 2.89 -17.88
N MET A 129 -3.05 3.38 -18.99
CA MET A 129 -4.47 3.62 -19.14
C MET A 129 -5.27 2.30 -19.23
N ARG A 130 -4.67 1.22 -19.75
CA ARG A 130 -5.33 -0.09 -19.95
C ARG A 130 -4.48 -1.30 -19.59
N TRP A 131 -5.15 -2.39 -19.24
CA TRP A 131 -4.52 -3.65 -18.87
C TRP A 131 -3.79 -4.37 -20.03
N ASP A 132 -4.04 -3.96 -21.27
CA ASP A 132 -3.39 -4.39 -22.51
C ASP A 132 -2.43 -3.34 -23.09
N ASP A 133 -2.18 -2.23 -22.39
CA ASP A 133 -1.20 -1.22 -22.79
C ASP A 133 0.23 -1.73 -22.58
N LEU A 134 0.65 -2.63 -23.46
CA LEU A 134 2.02 -3.10 -23.57
C LEU A 134 2.86 -2.00 -24.24
N HIS A 135 3.13 -0.90 -23.53
CA HIS A 135 4.14 0.06 -23.96
C HIS A 135 5.51 -0.64 -23.92
N GLU A 136 5.94 -1.15 -25.08
CA GLU A 136 7.33 -1.47 -25.41
C GLU A 136 8.05 -0.15 -25.74
N THR A 137 8.12 0.76 -24.78
CA THR A 137 9.02 1.91 -24.90
C THR A 137 10.45 1.42 -24.69
N ASN A 138 11.41 2.02 -25.41
CA ASN A 138 12.85 1.72 -25.34
C ASN A 138 13.51 1.96 -23.95
N GLN A 139 12.75 2.08 -22.86
CA GLN A 139 13.22 2.28 -21.48
C GLN A 139 13.51 0.94 -20.77
N ASP A 140 14.17 0.02 -21.45
CA ASP A 140 14.68 -1.21 -20.82
C ASP A 140 16.11 -1.06 -20.30
N ILE A 141 16.72 0.13 -20.47
CA ILE A 141 18.08 0.41 -19.99
C ILE A 141 17.98 1.21 -18.70
N TRP A 142 18.17 0.52 -17.58
CA TRP A 142 18.25 1.12 -16.25
C TRP A 142 19.71 1.29 -15.82
N PRO A 143 20.03 2.30 -14.99
CA PRO A 143 21.39 2.50 -14.50
C PRO A 143 21.82 1.34 -13.59
N PRO A 144 23.13 1.08 -13.45
CA PRO A 144 23.65 0.10 -12.51
C PRO A 144 23.19 0.38 -11.08
N LEU A 145 22.88 -0.68 -10.32
CA LEU A 145 22.35 -0.60 -8.96
C LEU A 145 23.30 0.20 -8.06
N ALA A 146 24.61 -0.02 -8.20
CA ALA A 146 25.63 0.71 -7.47
C ALA A 146 25.58 2.24 -7.70
N GLU A 147 25.26 2.69 -8.91
CA GLU A 147 25.12 4.12 -9.22
C GLU A 147 23.83 4.69 -8.61
N VAL A 148 22.73 3.93 -8.66
CA VAL A 148 21.46 4.34 -8.03
C VAL A 148 21.60 4.40 -6.51
N THR A 149 22.29 3.42 -5.91
CA THR A 149 22.64 3.43 -4.48
C THR A 149 23.49 4.65 -4.13
N GLN A 150 24.53 4.99 -4.91
CA GLN A 150 25.34 6.18 -4.66
C GLN A 150 24.52 7.47 -4.78
N TYR A 151 23.59 7.54 -5.72
CA TYR A 151 22.66 8.65 -5.85
C TYR A 151 21.78 8.80 -4.59
N ARG A 152 21.21 7.68 -4.13
CA ARG A 152 20.41 7.63 -2.90
C ARG A 152 21.20 8.08 -1.67
N GLU A 153 22.45 7.63 -1.51
CA GLU A 153 23.33 8.07 -0.41
C GLU A 153 23.52 9.58 -0.40
N LYS A 154 23.83 10.19 -1.55
CA LYS A 154 23.96 11.65 -1.67
C LYS A 154 22.66 12.38 -1.38
N ALA A 155 21.53 11.86 -1.85
CA ALA A 155 20.22 12.44 -1.58
C ALA A 155 19.90 12.40 -0.08
N TYR A 156 20.14 11.26 0.58
CA TYR A 156 19.96 11.10 2.02
C TYR A 156 20.81 12.10 2.83
N GLU A 157 22.10 12.24 2.50
CA GLU A 157 23.00 13.20 3.14
C GLU A 157 22.50 14.64 3.00
N LEU A 158 22.06 15.01 1.79
CA LEU A 158 21.56 16.36 1.48
C LEU A 158 20.28 16.67 2.24
N ILE A 159 19.30 15.76 2.25
CA ILE A 159 18.03 15.91 2.95
C ILE A 159 18.25 15.93 4.47
N THR A 160 19.12 15.06 4.97
CA THR A 160 19.52 15.05 6.39
C THR A 160 20.13 16.39 6.79
N ASN A 161 21.03 16.95 5.97
CA ASN A 161 21.64 18.25 6.24
C ASN A 161 20.61 19.39 6.18
N LEU A 162 19.68 19.34 5.22
CA LEU A 162 18.56 20.29 5.15
C LEU A 162 17.75 20.26 6.45
N ILE A 163 17.29 19.08 6.90
CA ILE A 163 16.53 18.94 8.16
C ILE A 163 17.34 19.48 9.34
N LYS A 164 18.62 19.13 9.43
CA LYS A 164 19.51 19.50 10.53
C LYS A 164 19.90 20.98 10.57
N THR A 165 19.80 21.72 9.47
CA THR A 165 20.30 23.11 9.42
C THR A 165 19.27 24.16 9.00
N HIS A 166 18.17 23.79 8.36
CA HIS A 166 17.25 24.78 7.77
C HIS A 166 16.56 25.65 8.84
N PRO A 167 16.55 27.00 8.70
CA PRO A 167 15.97 27.89 9.71
C PRO A 167 14.48 27.67 9.98
N LEU A 168 13.70 27.25 8.98
CA LEU A 168 12.25 26.98 9.14
C LEU A 168 11.93 25.78 10.05
N LEU A 169 12.94 24.98 10.43
CA LEU A 169 12.81 23.89 11.39
C LEU A 169 13.49 24.21 12.72
N ALA A 170 13.85 25.48 12.97
CA ALA A 170 14.44 25.89 14.25
C ALA A 170 13.40 25.90 15.36
N GLU A 171 13.86 25.87 16.61
CA GLU A 171 12.96 25.96 17.77
C GLU A 171 12.11 27.25 17.70
N ASN A 172 10.83 27.15 18.06
CA ASN A 172 9.86 28.26 18.08
C ASN A 172 9.51 28.85 16.70
N CYS A 173 9.70 28.12 15.60
CA CYS A 173 9.12 28.49 14.32
C CYS A 173 7.60 28.29 14.29
N ALA A 174 6.90 29.01 13.40
CA ALA A 174 5.49 28.75 13.14
C ALA A 174 5.32 27.33 12.57
N PRO A 175 4.17 26.67 12.81
CA PRO A 175 3.86 25.39 12.20
C PRO A 175 3.97 25.45 10.67
N ILE A 176 4.34 24.32 10.08
CA ILE A 176 4.42 24.18 8.62
C ILE A 176 2.99 24.14 8.08
N THR A 177 2.66 25.08 7.19
CA THR A 177 1.39 25.12 6.45
C THR A 177 1.59 24.69 5.00
N GLN A 178 0.51 24.50 4.24
CA GLN A 178 0.59 24.17 2.80
C GLN A 178 1.37 25.21 1.99
N ASP A 179 1.31 26.48 2.38
CA ASP A 179 2.06 27.57 1.72
C ASP A 179 3.57 27.58 2.08
N SER A 180 3.99 26.78 3.06
CA SER A 180 5.39 26.71 3.48
C SER A 180 6.21 25.91 2.47
N PRO A 181 7.42 26.37 2.08
CA PRO A 181 8.35 25.55 1.31
C PRO A 181 8.62 24.19 1.95
N MET A 182 8.64 24.10 3.28
CA MET A 182 8.85 22.83 4.01
C MET A 182 7.75 21.81 3.76
N TRP A 183 6.59 22.19 3.20
CA TRP A 183 5.57 21.23 2.78
C TRP A 183 6.12 20.19 1.79
N ALA A 184 7.05 20.59 0.91
CA ALA A 184 7.71 19.68 -0.03
C ALA A 184 8.54 18.57 0.64
N LEU A 185 9.06 18.83 1.84
CA LEU A 185 9.79 17.82 2.61
C LEU A 185 8.84 16.74 3.13
N PHE A 186 7.69 17.14 3.68
CA PHE A 186 6.66 16.23 4.18
C PHE A 186 5.99 15.47 3.03
N MET A 187 5.75 16.13 1.91
CA MET A 187 5.35 15.50 0.66
C MET A 187 6.32 14.38 0.25
N GLY A 188 7.64 14.63 0.37
CA GLY A 188 8.65 13.60 0.12
C GLY A 188 8.51 12.39 1.06
N PHE A 189 8.29 12.62 2.36
CA PHE A 189 8.09 11.54 3.34
C PHE A 189 6.90 10.66 2.98
N GLU A 190 5.74 11.29 2.71
CA GLU A 190 4.51 10.54 2.43
C GLU A 190 4.54 9.89 1.04
N HIS A 191 5.18 10.53 0.07
CA HIS A 191 5.42 9.93 -1.23
C HIS A 191 6.30 8.67 -1.15
N GLU A 192 7.38 8.71 -0.35
CA GLU A 192 8.18 7.52 -0.11
C GLU A 192 7.36 6.39 0.55
N ARG A 193 6.43 6.74 1.44
CA ARG A 193 5.52 5.77 2.06
C ARG A 193 4.53 5.15 1.08
N ILE A 194 3.98 5.92 0.14
CA ILE A 194 3.19 5.39 -1.00
C ILE A 194 3.99 4.34 -1.76
N HIS A 195 5.27 4.64 -2.02
CA HIS A 195 6.14 3.73 -2.76
C HIS A 195 6.70 2.57 -1.94
N LEU A 196 6.77 2.67 -0.62
CA LEU A 196 7.01 1.53 0.27
C LEU A 196 5.90 0.49 0.06
N GLU A 197 4.65 0.91 0.13
CA GLU A 197 3.51 0.01 -0.07
C GLU A 197 3.44 -0.51 -1.51
N THR A 198 3.53 0.36 -2.51
CA THR A 198 3.51 -0.03 -3.93
C THR A 198 4.60 -1.04 -4.24
N SER A 199 5.84 -0.79 -3.79
CA SER A 199 6.96 -1.71 -4.01
C SER A 199 6.73 -3.05 -3.32
N SER A 200 6.07 -3.08 -2.15
CA SER A 200 5.82 -4.33 -1.44
C SER A 200 4.83 -5.24 -2.18
N VAL A 201 3.85 -4.67 -2.90
CA VAL A 201 2.94 -5.43 -3.78
C VAL A 201 3.72 -6.03 -4.93
N LEU A 202 4.59 -5.24 -5.57
CA LEU A 202 5.37 -5.70 -6.73
C LEU A 202 6.43 -6.74 -6.33
N ILE A 203 7.04 -6.60 -5.13
CA ILE A 203 7.92 -7.62 -4.56
C ILE A 203 7.14 -8.92 -4.26
N ARG A 204 5.89 -8.83 -3.79
CA ARG A 204 5.01 -9.98 -3.59
C ARG A 204 4.71 -10.73 -4.89
N GLU A 205 4.67 -10.03 -6.02
CA GLU A 205 4.48 -10.60 -7.37
C GLU A 205 5.76 -11.21 -7.96
N LEU A 206 6.95 -10.87 -7.44
CA LEU A 206 8.19 -11.49 -7.89
C LEU A 206 8.20 -13.00 -7.57
N PRO A 207 8.88 -13.81 -8.41
CA PRO A 207 9.09 -15.22 -8.11
C PRO A 207 9.73 -15.41 -6.73
N ILE A 208 9.33 -16.47 -6.04
CA ILE A 208 9.72 -16.68 -4.64
C ILE A 208 11.24 -16.79 -4.47
N GLU A 209 11.95 -17.28 -5.48
CA GLU A 209 13.41 -17.37 -5.50
C GLU A 209 14.12 -16.01 -5.62
N SER A 210 13.41 -14.95 -6.06
CA SER A 210 13.95 -13.60 -6.18
C SER A 210 13.87 -12.81 -4.87
N VAL A 211 13.28 -13.39 -3.81
CA VAL A 211 13.06 -12.71 -2.54
C VAL A 211 13.47 -13.56 -1.35
N ARG A 212 13.73 -12.89 -0.23
CA ARG A 212 14.01 -13.48 1.09
C ARG A 212 13.49 -12.54 2.16
N LYS A 213 13.03 -13.07 3.28
CA LYS A 213 12.56 -12.24 4.39
C LYS A 213 13.75 -11.55 5.08
N PRO A 214 13.80 -10.21 5.18
CA PRO A 214 14.80 -9.50 5.98
C PRO A 214 14.73 -9.90 7.46
N ASN A 215 15.87 -9.94 8.16
CA ASN A 215 15.91 -10.36 9.57
C ASN A 215 15.13 -9.42 10.52
N VAL A 216 15.04 -8.13 10.16
CA VAL A 216 14.32 -7.11 10.91
C VAL A 216 12.87 -6.96 10.43
N TRP A 217 12.41 -7.77 9.47
CA TRP A 217 11.02 -7.73 9.02
C TRP A 217 10.11 -8.25 10.14
N PRO A 218 9.02 -7.54 10.46
CA PRO A 218 8.10 -7.96 11.52
C PRO A 218 7.54 -9.36 11.28
N ALA A 219 7.33 -10.09 12.37
CA ALA A 219 6.66 -11.37 12.31
C ALA A 219 5.17 -11.19 11.91
N SER A 220 4.62 -12.20 11.25
CA SER A 220 3.17 -12.33 11.13
C SER A 220 2.56 -12.58 12.51
N PHE A 221 1.36 -12.04 12.76
CA PHE A 221 0.63 -12.39 13.98
C PHE A 221 0.40 -13.91 14.06
N SER A 222 0.79 -14.50 15.19
CA SER A 222 0.50 -15.90 15.50
C SER A 222 -0.96 -16.03 15.89
N ASN A 223 -1.69 -16.96 15.25
CA ASN A 223 -3.11 -17.16 15.55
C ASN A 223 -3.40 -18.53 16.15
N PRO A 224 -4.17 -18.61 17.25
CA PRO A 224 -4.83 -19.85 17.64
C PRO A 224 -5.87 -20.22 16.56
N SER A 225 -5.93 -21.51 16.23
CA SER A 225 -6.94 -22.11 15.36
C SER A 225 -8.35 -21.76 15.87
N ILE A 226 -9.01 -20.77 15.28
CA ILE A 226 -10.43 -20.50 15.48
C ILE A 226 -11.17 -20.85 14.19
N LEU A 227 -12.25 -21.61 14.33
CA LEU A 227 -13.18 -21.96 13.24
C LEU A 227 -13.73 -20.69 12.57
N ALA A 228 -14.05 -20.78 11.28
CA ALA A 228 -14.62 -19.69 10.49
C ALA A 228 -15.78 -19.02 11.25
N THR A 229 -15.63 -17.76 11.63
CA THR A 229 -16.71 -16.94 12.18
C THR A 229 -17.69 -16.59 11.06
N GLU A 230 -18.99 -16.67 11.33
CA GLU A 230 -19.98 -16.13 10.40
C GLU A 230 -19.78 -14.62 10.26
N ASN A 231 -19.86 -14.13 9.02
CA ASN A 231 -19.66 -12.72 8.68
C ASN A 231 -21.02 -12.01 8.61
N ASP A 232 -21.60 -11.78 9.78
CA ASP A 232 -22.91 -11.15 9.92
C ASP A 232 -22.92 -9.71 9.38
N PHE A 233 -24.11 -9.25 8.98
CA PHE A 233 -24.33 -7.84 8.66
C PHE A 233 -24.69 -7.04 9.92
N ILE A 234 -24.02 -5.90 10.11
CA ILE A 234 -24.32 -4.93 11.16
C ILE A 234 -25.12 -3.79 10.51
N LYS A 235 -26.29 -3.48 11.10
CA LYS A 235 -27.13 -2.37 10.65
C LYS A 235 -26.52 -1.03 11.10
N VAL A 236 -26.42 -0.10 10.16
CA VAL A 236 -25.98 1.28 10.38
C VAL A 236 -27.20 2.19 10.18
N PRO A 237 -27.60 2.97 11.20
CA PRO A 237 -28.74 3.87 11.08
C PRO A 237 -28.44 5.00 10.10
N ALA A 238 -29.50 5.61 9.57
CA ALA A 238 -29.39 6.83 8.78
C ALA A 238 -28.62 7.90 9.57
N CYS A 239 -27.69 8.58 8.90
CA CYS A 239 -26.83 9.59 9.53
C CYS A 239 -26.37 10.64 8.52
N GLN A 240 -25.81 11.73 9.04
CA GLN A 240 -25.14 12.75 8.22
C GLN A 240 -23.63 12.54 8.30
N ILE A 241 -22.98 12.59 7.14
CA ILE A 241 -21.53 12.42 7.01
C ILE A 241 -20.94 13.68 6.40
N SER A 242 -19.76 14.06 6.90
CA SER A 242 -18.93 15.11 6.30
C SER A 242 -17.62 14.52 5.82
N LEU A 243 -17.23 14.91 4.60
CA LEU A 243 -15.95 14.58 3.97
C LEU A 243 -15.05 15.81 3.97
N GLY A 244 -13.74 15.60 3.92
CA GLY A 244 -12.73 16.65 3.89
C GLY A 244 -11.88 16.72 5.16
N LYS A 245 -10.56 16.62 4.97
CA LYS A 245 -9.55 16.84 6.01
C LYS A 245 -9.56 18.33 6.40
N PRO A 246 -9.68 18.66 7.70
CA PRO A 246 -9.56 20.05 8.15
C PRO A 246 -8.19 20.63 7.82
N THR A 247 -8.14 21.89 7.36
CA THR A 247 -6.89 22.59 7.03
C THR A 247 -5.97 22.78 8.25
N GLU A 248 -6.55 22.84 9.45
CA GLU A 248 -5.84 22.96 10.74
C GLU A 248 -5.37 21.59 11.28
N ASN A 249 -5.61 20.50 10.56
CA ASN A 249 -5.12 19.18 10.98
C ASN A 249 -3.58 19.24 11.09
N PRO A 250 -3.00 18.81 12.23
CA PRO A 250 -1.58 18.95 12.48
C PRO A 250 -0.70 17.99 11.67
N THR A 251 -1.25 17.17 10.77
CA THR A 251 -0.48 16.25 9.93
C THR A 251 -0.66 16.54 8.44
N TYR A 252 0.31 16.07 7.65
CA TYR A 252 0.26 16.19 6.19
C TYR A 252 -0.95 15.46 5.61
N GLY A 253 -1.55 16.01 4.55
CA GLY A 253 -2.52 15.34 3.69
C GLY A 253 -2.30 15.71 2.23
N TRP A 254 -2.74 14.86 1.31
CA TRP A 254 -2.74 15.15 -0.12
C TRP A 254 -3.84 16.13 -0.50
N ASP A 255 -3.66 16.79 -1.64
CA ASP A 255 -4.61 17.78 -2.17
C ASP A 255 -6.05 17.25 -2.27
N ASN A 256 -6.22 15.96 -2.63
CA ASN A 256 -7.52 15.31 -2.75
C ASN A 256 -8.27 15.11 -1.41
N GLU A 257 -7.58 15.19 -0.28
CA GLU A 257 -8.20 15.04 1.04
C GLU A 257 -8.88 16.33 1.49
N TYR A 258 -8.49 17.47 0.91
CA TYR A 258 -9.03 18.78 1.23
C TYR A 258 -10.25 19.14 0.37
N GLY A 259 -11.06 20.06 0.88
CA GLY A 259 -12.40 20.35 0.38
C GLY A 259 -13.44 20.00 1.44
N PHE A 260 -14.72 20.13 1.11
CA PHE A 260 -15.78 19.85 2.05
C PHE A 260 -17.09 19.44 1.38
N GLU A 261 -17.60 18.28 1.75
CA GLU A 261 -18.91 17.81 1.32
C GLU A 261 -19.76 17.34 2.51
N GLN A 262 -21.08 17.46 2.39
CA GLN A 262 -22.04 16.91 3.33
C GLN A 262 -23.04 16.01 2.63
N HIS A 263 -23.24 14.83 3.21
CA HIS A 263 -24.11 13.79 2.67
C HIS A 263 -25.11 13.34 3.72
N GLU A 264 -26.38 13.19 3.31
CA GLU A 264 -27.39 12.47 4.09
C GLU A 264 -27.44 11.02 3.64
N MET A 265 -27.18 10.10 4.55
CA MET A 265 -27.14 8.68 4.26
C MET A 265 -28.35 7.97 4.83
N ALA A 266 -29.01 7.18 4.00
CA ALA A 266 -30.05 6.25 4.44
C ALA A 266 -29.45 5.12 5.30
N GLU A 267 -30.31 4.41 6.02
CA GLU A 267 -29.87 3.21 6.72
C GLU A 267 -29.43 2.11 5.75
N PHE A 268 -28.39 1.39 6.13
CA PHE A 268 -27.84 0.26 5.38
C PHE A 268 -27.32 -0.80 6.34
N ALA A 269 -26.79 -1.89 5.81
CA ALA A 269 -26.04 -2.85 6.60
C ALA A 269 -24.72 -3.21 5.90
N ALA A 270 -23.65 -3.38 6.68
CA ALA A 270 -22.34 -3.78 6.19
C ALA A 270 -21.89 -5.06 6.88
N SER A 271 -21.12 -5.91 6.20
CA SER A 271 -20.54 -7.11 6.82
C SER A 271 -19.63 -6.72 7.98
N LYS A 272 -19.63 -7.51 9.05
CA LYS A 272 -18.85 -7.28 10.28
C LYS A 272 -17.35 -7.31 10.03
N TYR A 273 -16.93 -8.22 9.18
CA TYR A 273 -15.55 -8.48 8.78
C TYR A 273 -15.34 -8.13 7.30
N LEU A 274 -14.09 -7.87 6.92
CA LEU A 274 -13.66 -7.99 5.53
C LEU A 274 -13.94 -9.43 5.03
N ILE A 275 -14.17 -9.57 3.73
CA ILE A 275 -14.40 -10.90 3.14
C ILE A 275 -13.14 -11.75 3.26
N SER A 276 -13.26 -12.90 3.91
CA SER A 276 -12.15 -13.81 4.14
C SER A 276 -11.79 -14.66 2.92
N ASN A 277 -10.57 -15.22 2.91
CA ASN A 277 -10.15 -16.23 1.94
C ASN A 277 -11.12 -17.43 1.92
N HIS A 278 -11.64 -17.85 3.07
CA HIS A 278 -12.63 -18.92 3.18
C HIS A 278 -13.94 -18.59 2.46
N GLU A 279 -14.46 -17.38 2.66
CA GLU A 279 -15.68 -16.91 2.00
C GLU A 279 -15.47 -16.78 0.49
N PHE A 280 -14.36 -16.19 0.07
CA PHE A 280 -14.03 -16.04 -1.35
C PHE A 280 -13.79 -17.38 -2.04
N LEU A 281 -13.27 -18.39 -1.33
CA LEU A 281 -13.11 -19.74 -1.86
C LEU A 281 -14.44 -20.37 -2.27
N LYS A 282 -15.57 -19.99 -1.65
CA LYS A 282 -16.91 -20.45 -2.06
C LYS A 282 -17.26 -19.94 -3.47
N PHE A 283 -16.94 -18.68 -3.77
CA PHE A 283 -17.09 -18.09 -5.11
C PHE A 283 -16.20 -18.78 -6.15
N VAL A 284 -14.93 -19.06 -5.81
CA VAL A 284 -14.02 -19.81 -6.70
C VAL A 284 -14.58 -21.21 -6.99
N LYS A 285 -15.03 -21.93 -5.97
CA LYS A 285 -15.59 -23.30 -6.09
C LYS A 285 -16.92 -23.33 -6.84
N SER A 286 -17.72 -22.26 -6.78
CA SER A 286 -18.97 -22.15 -7.55
C SER A 286 -18.76 -21.79 -9.02
N SER A 287 -17.54 -21.97 -9.54
CA SER A 287 -17.17 -21.55 -10.90
C SER A 287 -17.34 -20.05 -11.13
N GLY A 288 -17.24 -19.22 -10.08
CA GLY A 288 -17.42 -17.77 -10.16
C GLY A 288 -16.49 -17.10 -11.16
N TYR A 289 -15.23 -17.56 -11.24
CA TYR A 289 -14.30 -17.11 -12.27
C TYR A 289 -14.73 -17.55 -13.66
N LEU A 290 -15.47 -18.64 -13.85
CA LEU A 290 -15.83 -19.20 -15.16
C LEU A 290 -17.12 -18.63 -15.77
N LEU A 291 -17.92 -17.89 -14.99
CA LEU A 291 -19.25 -17.47 -15.38
C LEU A 291 -19.31 -15.96 -15.64
N GLN A 292 -19.38 -15.57 -16.92
CA GLN A 292 -19.39 -14.17 -17.35
C GLN A 292 -20.48 -13.32 -16.69
N LYS A 293 -21.63 -13.91 -16.34
CA LYS A 293 -22.76 -13.20 -15.73
C LYS A 293 -22.44 -12.46 -14.42
N TYR A 294 -21.36 -12.81 -13.73
CA TYR A 294 -20.95 -12.12 -12.50
C TYR A 294 -20.02 -10.94 -12.77
N TRP A 295 -19.45 -10.82 -13.97
CA TRP A 295 -18.40 -9.87 -14.25
C TRP A 295 -18.95 -8.68 -15.03
N SER A 296 -18.41 -7.48 -14.79
CA SER A 296 -18.57 -6.37 -15.73
C SER A 296 -17.91 -6.73 -17.06
N GLN A 297 -18.24 -5.97 -18.12
CA GLN A 297 -17.61 -6.17 -19.43
C GLN A 297 -16.09 -6.10 -19.34
N ASP A 298 -15.55 -5.05 -18.71
CA ASP A 298 -14.10 -4.86 -18.57
C ASP A 298 -13.47 -5.89 -17.63
N GLY A 299 -14.16 -6.26 -16.54
CA GLY A 299 -13.68 -7.29 -15.63
C GLY A 299 -13.59 -8.66 -16.30
N TRP A 300 -14.56 -9.01 -17.14
CA TRP A 300 -14.52 -10.24 -17.92
C TRP A 300 -13.41 -10.22 -18.97
N ALA A 301 -13.22 -9.09 -19.65
CA ALA A 301 -12.15 -8.90 -20.62
C ALA A 301 -10.76 -9.04 -19.96
N TRP A 302 -10.54 -8.34 -18.84
CA TRP A 302 -9.32 -8.44 -18.03
C TRP A 302 -9.06 -9.87 -17.58
N ARG A 303 -10.05 -10.52 -16.94
CA ARG A 303 -9.95 -11.90 -16.46
C ARG A 303 -9.59 -12.84 -17.62
N GLY A 304 -10.24 -12.64 -18.77
CA GLY A 304 -10.03 -13.42 -20.00
C GLY A 304 -8.61 -13.28 -20.54
N PHE A 305 -8.12 -12.03 -20.66
CA PHE A 305 -6.77 -11.74 -21.12
C PHE A 305 -5.69 -12.29 -20.19
N ARG A 306 -5.85 -12.08 -18.88
CA ARG A 306 -4.92 -12.57 -17.86
C ARG A 306 -5.07 -14.07 -17.58
N ASN A 307 -6.14 -14.70 -18.06
CA ASN A 307 -6.47 -16.11 -17.84
C ASN A 307 -6.49 -16.51 -16.35
N VAL A 308 -7.01 -15.62 -15.50
CA VAL A 308 -7.03 -15.79 -14.04
C VAL A 308 -8.19 -16.69 -13.63
N LYS A 309 -7.95 -17.55 -12.63
CA LYS A 309 -8.92 -18.55 -12.15
C LYS A 309 -9.15 -18.52 -10.63
N TRP A 310 -8.37 -17.70 -9.92
CA TRP A 310 -8.39 -17.47 -8.48
C TRP A 310 -7.54 -16.21 -8.17
N PRO A 311 -7.64 -15.63 -6.97
CA PRO A 311 -6.88 -14.43 -6.59
C PRO A 311 -5.36 -14.56 -6.81
N CYS A 312 -4.71 -13.47 -7.23
CA CYS A 312 -3.30 -13.44 -7.64
C CYS A 312 -2.34 -14.13 -6.65
N PHE A 313 -2.52 -13.90 -5.35
CA PHE A 313 -1.60 -14.38 -4.31
C PHE A 313 -1.95 -15.76 -3.74
N TRP A 314 -2.94 -16.46 -4.30
CA TRP A 314 -3.20 -17.86 -3.96
C TRP A 314 -2.28 -18.77 -4.78
N VAL A 315 -1.41 -19.49 -4.09
CA VAL A 315 -0.44 -20.40 -4.70
C VAL A 315 -1.04 -21.79 -4.74
N GLN A 316 -1.26 -22.32 -5.94
CA GLN A 316 -1.84 -23.65 -6.11
C GLN A 316 -0.97 -24.74 -5.45
N ASN A 317 -1.59 -25.60 -4.64
CA ASN A 317 -0.91 -26.69 -3.93
C ASN A 317 -1.43 -28.06 -4.40
N GLY A 318 -0.82 -28.58 -5.47
CA GLY A 318 -1.20 -29.86 -6.09
C GLY A 318 -1.95 -29.70 -7.43
N PRO A 319 -2.56 -30.77 -7.95
CA PRO A 319 -3.25 -30.76 -9.25
C PRO A 319 -4.35 -29.71 -9.39
N ALA A 320 -4.57 -29.22 -10.61
CA ALA A 320 -5.61 -28.24 -10.91
C ALA A 320 -7.01 -28.81 -10.66
N GLY A 321 -7.90 -27.98 -10.10
CA GLY A 321 -9.28 -28.36 -9.80
C GLY A 321 -9.53 -28.89 -8.39
N LEU A 322 -8.48 -29.17 -7.60
CA LEU A 322 -8.64 -29.56 -6.19
C LEU A 322 -8.99 -28.39 -5.25
N HIS A 323 -8.84 -27.15 -5.73
CA HIS A 323 -9.03 -25.92 -4.95
C HIS A 323 -8.24 -25.94 -3.62
N ASN A 324 -7.02 -26.49 -3.68
CA ASN A 324 -6.07 -26.52 -2.58
C ASN A 324 -4.99 -25.47 -2.83
N TYR A 325 -4.79 -24.58 -1.88
CA TYR A 325 -3.94 -23.41 -2.02
C TYR A 325 -3.04 -23.23 -0.81
N LYS A 326 -1.87 -22.66 -1.04
CA LYS A 326 -1.05 -21.93 -0.06
C LYS A 326 -1.24 -20.44 -0.30
N LEU A 327 -0.73 -19.60 0.61
CA LEU A 327 -0.83 -18.15 0.47
C LEU A 327 0.55 -17.52 0.27
N ARG A 328 0.69 -16.65 -0.73
CA ARG A 328 1.88 -15.82 -0.92
C ARG A 328 1.78 -14.57 -0.04
N THR A 329 2.70 -14.40 0.90
CA THR A 329 3.00 -13.09 1.55
C THR A 329 4.11 -12.38 0.77
N ILE A 330 4.57 -11.21 1.19
CA ILE A 330 5.61 -10.45 0.46
C ILE A 330 6.84 -11.34 0.19
N PHE A 331 7.37 -12.00 1.23
CA PHE A 331 8.63 -12.74 1.16
C PHE A 331 8.50 -14.27 1.25
N GLU A 332 7.33 -14.81 1.57
CA GLU A 332 7.17 -16.23 1.90
C GLU A 332 5.92 -16.83 1.25
N VAL A 333 5.92 -18.16 1.08
CA VAL A 333 4.72 -18.93 0.80
C VAL A 333 4.36 -19.71 2.06
N VAL A 334 3.26 -19.31 2.71
CA VAL A 334 2.79 -19.89 3.96
C VAL A 334 1.64 -20.86 3.74
N ASP A 335 1.32 -21.65 4.76
CA ASP A 335 0.14 -22.51 4.72
C ASP A 335 -1.15 -21.69 4.61
N TRP A 336 -2.22 -22.33 4.13
CA TRP A 336 -3.50 -21.70 3.84
C TRP A 336 -4.07 -20.92 5.03
N GLN A 337 -4.27 -19.61 4.85
CA GLN A 337 -4.84 -18.72 5.87
C GLN A 337 -6.31 -18.43 5.57
N ALA A 338 -7.18 -19.39 5.92
CA ALA A 338 -8.61 -19.34 5.60
C ALA A 338 -9.34 -18.10 6.15
N ASN A 339 -8.96 -17.65 7.35
CA ASN A 339 -9.63 -16.56 8.07
C ASN A 339 -8.96 -15.19 7.88
N TRP A 340 -7.93 -15.10 7.04
CA TRP A 340 -7.37 -13.80 6.65
C TRP A 340 -8.26 -13.17 5.58
N PRO A 341 -8.31 -11.84 5.47
CA PRO A 341 -9.06 -11.18 4.41
C PRO A 341 -8.47 -11.58 3.03
N VAL A 342 -9.35 -11.71 2.05
CA VAL A 342 -8.93 -12.02 0.68
C VAL A 342 -8.33 -10.77 0.04
N CYS A 343 -7.15 -10.91 -0.56
CA CYS A 343 -6.54 -9.84 -1.37
C CYS A 343 -6.91 -10.03 -2.85
N VAL A 344 -7.61 -9.06 -3.42
CA VAL A 344 -8.17 -9.09 -4.79
C VAL A 344 -8.20 -7.69 -5.41
N ASN A 345 -8.32 -7.62 -6.74
CA ASN A 345 -8.61 -6.34 -7.40
C ASN A 345 -10.11 -6.00 -7.40
N TYR A 346 -10.47 -4.82 -7.91
CA TYR A 346 -11.86 -4.35 -7.94
C TYR A 346 -12.78 -5.25 -8.78
N HIS A 347 -12.31 -5.71 -9.94
CA HIS A 347 -13.11 -6.58 -10.82
C HIS A 347 -13.52 -7.87 -10.12
N GLU A 348 -12.60 -8.49 -9.39
CA GLU A 348 -12.84 -9.69 -8.60
C GLU A 348 -13.80 -9.40 -7.43
N ALA A 349 -13.64 -8.28 -6.73
CA ALA A 349 -14.53 -7.86 -5.64
C ALA A 349 -15.98 -7.64 -6.13
N LYS A 350 -16.17 -6.95 -7.26
CA LYS A 350 -17.49 -6.76 -7.87
C LYS A 350 -18.09 -8.08 -8.36
N ALA A 351 -17.29 -8.97 -8.92
CA ALA A 351 -17.77 -10.27 -9.36
C ALA A 351 -18.24 -11.14 -8.19
N TYR A 352 -17.53 -11.08 -7.05
CA TYR A 352 -18.00 -11.70 -5.82
C TYR A 352 -19.34 -11.11 -5.35
N CYS A 353 -19.49 -9.78 -5.36
CA CYS A 353 -20.74 -9.13 -4.95
C CYS A 353 -21.93 -9.55 -5.84
N ALA A 354 -21.74 -9.61 -7.16
CA ALA A 354 -22.77 -10.09 -8.09
C ALA A 354 -23.15 -11.56 -7.84
N TRP A 355 -22.16 -12.42 -7.56
CA TRP A 355 -22.42 -13.80 -7.16
C TRP A 355 -23.17 -13.87 -5.83
N ARG A 356 -22.73 -13.15 -4.82
CA ARG A 356 -23.34 -13.14 -3.49
C ARG A 356 -24.77 -12.63 -3.54
N SER A 357 -25.04 -11.63 -4.38
CA SER A 357 -26.39 -11.13 -4.64
C SER A 357 -27.35 -12.22 -5.16
N GLU A 358 -26.92 -13.02 -6.14
CA GLU A 358 -27.71 -14.14 -6.66
C GLU A 358 -27.98 -15.18 -5.58
N GLN A 359 -26.99 -15.46 -4.74
CA GLN A 359 -27.11 -16.46 -3.69
C GLN A 359 -27.97 -15.99 -2.51
N ASP A 360 -28.01 -14.70 -2.21
CA ASP A 360 -28.85 -14.11 -1.15
C ASP A 360 -30.27 -13.77 -1.63
N GLY A 361 -30.46 -13.55 -2.94
CA GLY A 361 -31.71 -12.97 -3.46
C GLY A 361 -31.89 -11.51 -3.04
N GLU A 362 -30.79 -10.82 -2.70
CA GLU A 362 -30.72 -9.41 -2.31
C GLU A 362 -29.56 -8.74 -3.05
N GLU A 363 -29.63 -7.43 -3.23
CA GLU A 363 -28.53 -6.68 -3.86
C GLU A 363 -27.39 -6.48 -2.86
N ILE A 364 -26.22 -7.00 -3.20
CA ILE A 364 -24.97 -6.86 -2.44
C ILE A 364 -24.01 -6.00 -3.26
N GLY A 365 -23.50 -4.94 -2.63
CA GLY A 365 -22.53 -4.02 -3.23
C GLY A 365 -21.24 -3.92 -2.42
N LEU A 366 -20.33 -3.07 -2.89
CA LEU A 366 -19.20 -2.59 -2.10
C LEU A 366 -19.60 -1.35 -1.30
N LEU A 367 -18.84 -1.02 -0.26
CA LEU A 367 -19.01 0.26 0.44
C LEU A 367 -18.84 1.43 -0.52
N SER A 368 -19.60 2.51 -0.32
CA SER A 368 -19.20 3.83 -0.80
C SER A 368 -18.24 4.53 0.20
N GLU A 369 -17.55 5.58 -0.24
CA GLU A 369 -16.73 6.46 0.61
C GLU A 369 -17.55 6.97 1.81
N VAL A 370 -18.76 7.46 1.53
CA VAL A 370 -19.68 7.97 2.55
C VAL A 370 -20.09 6.87 3.54
N GLN A 371 -20.32 5.63 3.08
CA GLN A 371 -20.61 4.50 3.97
C GLN A 371 -19.40 4.06 4.79
N HIS A 372 -18.19 4.10 4.24
CA HIS A 372 -16.95 3.85 5.00
C HIS A 372 -16.81 4.86 6.14
N HIS A 373 -17.08 6.14 5.86
CA HIS A 373 -17.11 7.19 6.87
C HIS A 373 -18.17 7.00 7.97
N ALA A 374 -19.29 6.31 7.72
CA ALA A 374 -20.26 6.00 8.77
C ALA A 374 -19.86 4.85 9.68
N ILE A 375 -19.07 3.90 9.20
CA ILE A 375 -18.65 2.74 9.99
C ILE A 375 -17.31 2.95 10.70
N ARG A 376 -16.55 4.00 10.33
CA ARG A 376 -15.26 4.32 10.95
C ARG A 376 -15.42 4.84 12.38
N ASP A 377 -14.41 4.56 13.21
CA ASP A 377 -14.29 5.10 14.56
C ASP A 377 -12.97 5.87 14.65
N ALA A 378 -13.05 7.17 14.95
CA ALA A 378 -11.88 8.04 15.04
C ALA A 378 -10.95 7.69 16.22
N ASN A 379 -11.39 6.86 17.18
CA ASN A 379 -10.66 6.54 18.41
C ASN A 379 -10.10 5.11 18.46
N ALA A 380 -10.25 4.33 17.38
CA ALA A 380 -9.71 2.98 17.34
C ALA A 380 -8.22 3.03 16.98
N HIS A 381 -7.37 2.48 17.85
CA HIS A 381 -5.91 2.64 17.78
C HIS A 381 -5.13 1.32 17.61
N GLU A 382 -5.82 0.19 17.44
CA GLU A 382 -5.21 -1.15 17.38
C GLU A 382 -5.42 -1.82 16.01
N TYR A 383 -5.18 -1.08 14.94
CA TYR A 383 -5.24 -1.62 13.59
C TYR A 383 -3.92 -2.29 13.19
N ASN A 384 -3.99 -3.36 12.41
CA ASN A 384 -2.81 -3.91 11.75
C ASN A 384 -2.41 -2.94 10.64
N SER A 385 -1.56 -1.97 10.93
CA SER A 385 -1.02 -0.97 10.00
C SER A 385 0.39 -0.57 10.43
N GLY A 386 1.14 0.12 9.58
CA GLY A 386 2.46 0.64 9.92
C GLY A 386 3.50 -0.43 10.21
N LEU A 387 3.36 -1.62 9.63
CA LEU A 387 4.27 -2.76 9.84
C LEU A 387 4.37 -3.19 11.32
N ILE A 388 3.27 -3.11 12.06
CA ILE A 388 3.15 -3.83 13.34
C ILE A 388 3.25 -5.35 13.09
N SER A 389 2.78 -5.80 11.92
CA SER A 389 2.98 -7.15 11.42
C SER A 389 3.46 -7.16 9.97
N GLY A 390 4.17 -8.22 9.58
CA GLY A 390 4.75 -8.37 8.25
C GLY A 390 3.78 -8.91 7.18
N SER A 391 2.49 -9.02 7.52
CA SER A 391 1.44 -9.55 6.64
C SER A 391 0.04 -9.12 7.10
N GLU A 392 -0.97 -9.53 6.33
CA GLU A 392 -2.36 -9.58 6.80
C GLU A 392 -2.48 -10.51 8.04
N CYS A 393 -3.62 -10.43 8.73
CA CYS A 393 -3.96 -11.29 9.85
C CYS A 393 -5.44 -11.70 9.81
N THR A 394 -5.89 -12.50 10.78
CA THR A 394 -7.28 -12.94 10.82
C THR A 394 -8.22 -11.76 10.98
N VAL A 395 -9.35 -11.78 10.28
CA VAL A 395 -10.33 -10.68 10.23
C VAL A 395 -10.91 -10.25 11.58
N ASN A 396 -10.68 -11.03 12.63
CA ASN A 396 -11.11 -10.77 14.01
C ASN A 396 -9.93 -10.61 14.99
N HIS A 397 -8.71 -10.36 14.50
CA HIS A 397 -7.54 -10.18 15.35
C HIS A 397 -7.66 -8.92 16.21
N ALA A 398 -7.88 -7.77 15.56
CA ALA A 398 -8.13 -6.51 16.25
C ALA A 398 -9.53 -6.53 16.90
N PRO A 399 -9.72 -5.85 18.05
CA PRO A 399 -11.05 -5.69 18.63
C PRO A 399 -11.99 -4.95 17.68
N ALA A 400 -13.30 -5.21 17.82
CA ALA A 400 -14.30 -4.43 17.11
C ALA A 400 -14.32 -2.98 17.61
N ASN A 401 -14.66 -2.03 16.72
CA ASN A 401 -14.97 -0.68 17.13
C ASN A 401 -16.31 -0.59 17.89
N ALA A 402 -16.70 0.61 18.32
CA ALA A 402 -17.92 0.82 19.10
C ALA A 402 -19.21 0.34 18.41
N GLN A 403 -19.21 0.22 17.08
CA GLN A 403 -20.35 -0.26 16.28
C GLN A 403 -20.31 -1.77 16.00
N GLY A 404 -19.21 -2.46 16.36
CA GLY A 404 -19.05 -3.89 16.16
C GLY A 404 -18.25 -4.28 14.90
N PHE A 405 -17.77 -3.31 14.11
CA PHE A 405 -16.96 -3.57 12.91
C PHE A 405 -15.50 -3.82 13.27
N HIS A 406 -14.89 -4.78 12.60
CA HIS A 406 -13.45 -5.05 12.66
C HIS A 406 -12.76 -4.58 11.39
N ASP A 407 -11.47 -4.25 11.46
CA ASP A 407 -10.63 -3.91 10.30
C ASP A 407 -11.29 -2.88 9.36
N VAL A 408 -11.85 -1.80 9.93
CA VAL A 408 -12.28 -0.63 9.14
C VAL A 408 -11.05 0.12 8.61
N PHE A 409 -9.97 0.09 9.38
CA PHE A 409 -8.64 0.49 8.95
C PHE A 409 -7.66 -0.68 9.14
N GLY A 410 -6.56 -0.64 8.38
CA GLY A 410 -5.51 -1.65 8.41
C GLY A 410 -5.94 -3.02 7.88
N ASN A 411 -5.03 -3.98 8.00
CA ASN A 411 -5.09 -5.32 7.42
C ASN A 411 -5.05 -5.27 5.88
N LEU A 412 -6.11 -4.77 5.22
CA LEU A 412 -6.15 -4.49 3.79
C LEU A 412 -6.96 -3.22 3.51
N TRP A 413 -6.55 -2.49 2.47
CA TRP A 413 -7.38 -1.46 1.86
C TRP A 413 -8.75 -2.04 1.44
N GLN A 414 -9.79 -1.22 1.45
CA GLN A 414 -11.13 -1.62 1.05
C GLN A 414 -11.51 -0.97 -0.28
N TRP A 415 -11.74 -1.77 -1.31
CA TRP A 415 -12.35 -1.30 -2.55
C TRP A 415 -13.72 -0.70 -2.30
N CYS A 416 -13.93 0.53 -2.77
CA CYS A 416 -15.19 1.25 -2.68
C CYS A 416 -15.91 1.25 -4.04
N GLU A 417 -17.21 1.53 -4.05
CA GLU A 417 -18.05 1.64 -5.25
C GLU A 417 -17.76 2.95 -6.02
N ASP A 418 -17.27 3.98 -5.34
CA ASP A 418 -17.01 5.30 -5.91
C ASP A 418 -15.78 5.33 -6.82
N LYS A 419 -15.94 6.06 -7.93
CA LYS A 419 -14.81 6.52 -8.74
C LYS A 419 -14.07 7.63 -8.01
N PHE A 420 -12.77 7.72 -8.22
CA PHE A 420 -11.98 8.78 -7.59
C PHE A 420 -12.45 10.15 -8.09
N HIS A 421 -12.74 11.05 -7.15
CA HIS A 421 -13.33 12.35 -7.44
C HIS A 421 -12.78 13.44 -6.51
N PRO A 422 -12.72 14.70 -6.99
CA PRO A 422 -12.37 15.83 -6.12
C PRO A 422 -13.51 16.08 -5.13
N LEU A 423 -13.18 16.60 -3.96
CA LEU A 423 -14.17 17.20 -3.07
C LEU A 423 -14.51 18.62 -3.52
N ASP A 424 -15.67 19.12 -3.10
CA ASP A 424 -16.02 20.53 -3.27
C ASP A 424 -14.96 21.45 -2.66
N GLY A 425 -14.39 22.33 -3.48
CA GLY A 425 -13.29 23.22 -3.09
C GLY A 425 -11.88 22.64 -3.26
N PHE A 426 -11.75 21.45 -3.88
CA PHE A 426 -10.45 20.89 -4.27
C PHE A 426 -9.59 21.90 -5.04
N SER A 427 -8.31 21.96 -4.67
CA SER A 427 -7.28 22.68 -5.41
C SER A 427 -5.99 21.86 -5.41
N PRO A 428 -5.34 21.65 -6.56
CA PRO A 428 -4.07 20.93 -6.60
C PRO A 428 -2.99 21.70 -5.84
N HIS A 429 -2.07 20.97 -5.21
CA HIS A 429 -0.94 21.57 -4.54
C HIS A 429 0.13 22.02 -5.56
N PRO A 430 0.66 23.25 -5.51
CA PRO A 430 1.55 23.79 -6.55
C PRO A 430 2.90 23.06 -6.71
N PHE A 431 3.33 22.32 -5.69
CA PHE A 431 4.55 21.49 -5.79
C PHE A 431 4.31 20.16 -6.50
N TYR A 432 3.06 19.70 -6.62
CA TYR A 432 2.72 18.41 -7.21
C TYR A 432 1.29 18.45 -7.79
N ASP A 433 1.14 19.15 -8.90
CA ASP A 433 -0.16 19.45 -9.52
C ASP A 433 -0.77 18.28 -10.29
N ASP A 434 0.03 17.26 -10.61
CA ASP A 434 -0.39 16.05 -11.30
C ASP A 434 -0.56 14.82 -10.39
N PHE A 435 -0.55 14.98 -9.06
CA PHE A 435 -0.77 13.86 -8.13
C PHE A 435 -2.19 13.30 -8.20
N SER A 436 -3.22 14.16 -8.14
CA SER A 436 -4.63 13.74 -8.11
C SER A 436 -5.40 14.02 -9.40
N ILE A 437 -5.12 15.14 -10.08
CA ILE A 437 -5.91 15.61 -11.23
C ILE A 437 -6.05 14.57 -12.35
N PRO A 438 -4.96 13.89 -12.80
CA PRO A 438 -5.06 12.95 -13.91
C PRO A 438 -6.00 11.77 -13.62
N CYS A 439 -6.22 11.48 -12.34
CA CYS A 439 -6.99 10.33 -11.90
C CYS A 439 -8.48 10.62 -11.67
N PHE A 440 -8.91 11.88 -11.81
CA PHE A 440 -10.33 12.27 -11.84
C PHE A 440 -10.95 12.01 -13.22
N ASP A 441 -10.76 10.79 -13.73
CA ASP A 441 -11.06 10.40 -15.12
C ASP A 441 -12.21 9.39 -15.24
N ASN A 442 -12.86 9.03 -14.13
CA ASN A 442 -13.89 7.98 -13.99
C ASN A 442 -13.39 6.54 -14.24
N GLU A 443 -12.09 6.35 -14.41
CA GLU A 443 -11.50 5.04 -14.66
C GLU A 443 -10.71 4.54 -13.45
N HIS A 444 -10.45 5.42 -12.48
CA HIS A 444 -9.87 5.06 -11.19
C HIS A 444 -10.94 4.77 -10.14
N GLN A 445 -10.74 3.68 -9.40
CA GLN A 445 -11.62 3.25 -8.34
C GLN A 445 -11.01 3.58 -6.98
N MET A 446 -11.82 4.08 -6.05
CA MET A 446 -11.36 4.43 -4.72
C MET A 446 -11.07 3.20 -3.85
N ILE A 447 -10.05 3.34 -3.02
CA ILE A 447 -9.75 2.46 -1.89
C ILE A 447 -9.59 3.29 -0.62
N LEU A 448 -10.09 2.76 0.51
CA LEU A 448 -10.03 3.44 1.81
C LEU A 448 -9.55 2.50 2.93
N GLY A 449 -8.98 3.08 3.98
CA GLY A 449 -8.69 2.39 5.24
C GLY A 449 -7.26 1.93 5.48
N GLY A 450 -6.37 1.94 4.48
CA GLY A 450 -5.01 1.44 4.67
C GLY A 450 -4.93 -0.10 4.78
N SER A 451 -3.73 -0.64 4.58
CA SER A 451 -3.36 -2.04 4.75
C SER A 451 -2.37 -2.24 5.91
N PHE A 452 -1.93 -3.48 6.14
CA PHE A 452 -0.92 -3.80 7.16
C PHE A 452 0.41 -3.06 7.02
N ILE A 453 0.77 -2.66 5.80
CA ILE A 453 2.01 -1.93 5.51
C ILE A 453 1.78 -0.41 5.36
N SER A 454 0.55 0.03 5.15
CA SER A 454 0.23 1.46 5.05
C SER A 454 0.72 2.20 6.29
N SER A 455 1.35 3.35 6.08
CA SER A 455 1.99 4.13 7.12
C SER A 455 1.95 5.61 6.78
N GLY A 456 2.19 6.47 7.78
CA GLY A 456 2.07 7.92 7.58
C GLY A 456 0.65 8.30 7.18
N GLU A 457 0.53 9.16 6.17
CA GLU A 457 -0.74 9.64 5.63
C GLU A 457 -1.62 8.48 5.17
N MET A 458 -1.06 7.45 4.50
CA MET A 458 -1.84 6.31 4.00
C MET A 458 -2.56 5.50 5.10
N ALA A 459 -2.11 5.62 6.35
CA ALA A 459 -2.76 5.00 7.51
C ALA A 459 -3.71 5.96 8.26
N ASP A 460 -3.80 7.22 7.82
CA ASP A 460 -4.66 8.23 8.39
C ASP A 460 -6.13 7.95 8.00
N ILE A 461 -7.05 8.39 8.86
CA ILE A 461 -8.48 8.28 8.64
C ILE A 461 -8.97 9.11 7.46
N TRP A 462 -8.19 10.10 7.03
CA TRP A 462 -8.51 11.00 5.91
C TRP A 462 -8.01 10.49 4.56
N ALA A 463 -7.20 9.44 4.53
CA ALA A 463 -6.54 8.97 3.32
C ALA A 463 -7.52 8.58 2.22
N ARG A 464 -7.38 9.18 1.04
CA ARG A 464 -8.16 8.88 -0.17
C ARG A 464 -7.24 8.41 -1.29
N PHE A 465 -7.22 7.11 -1.53
CA PHE A 465 -6.41 6.51 -2.58
C PHE A 465 -7.26 5.88 -3.68
N HIS A 466 -6.62 5.63 -4.81
CA HIS A 466 -7.30 5.19 -6.00
C HIS A 466 -6.37 4.42 -6.92
N PHE A 467 -6.92 3.46 -7.65
CA PHE A 467 -6.18 2.70 -8.65
C PHE A 467 -7.10 2.28 -9.79
N ARG A 468 -6.53 2.02 -10.96
CA ARG A 468 -7.28 1.34 -12.03
C ARG A 468 -7.81 -0.01 -11.48
N PRO A 469 -9.05 -0.40 -11.81
CA PRO A 469 -9.71 -1.60 -11.30
C PRO A 469 -8.95 -2.94 -11.40
N HIS A 470 -7.99 -3.02 -12.32
CA HIS A 470 -7.26 -4.23 -12.63
C HIS A 470 -5.92 -4.37 -11.88
N PHE A 471 -5.43 -3.30 -11.25
CA PHE A 471 -4.19 -3.37 -10.46
C PHE A 471 -4.41 -4.14 -9.16
N HIS A 472 -3.45 -5.00 -8.84
CA HIS A 472 -3.36 -5.59 -7.52
C HIS A 472 -2.75 -4.57 -6.56
N GLN A 473 -3.34 -4.48 -5.38
CA GLN A 473 -2.86 -3.73 -4.22
C GLN A 473 -2.96 -4.65 -3.00
N HIS A 474 -2.48 -4.23 -1.83
CA HIS A 474 -2.90 -4.87 -0.57
C HIS A 474 -4.33 -4.45 -0.24
N ALA A 475 -5.26 -4.83 -1.11
CA ALA A 475 -6.67 -4.48 -1.05
C ALA A 475 -7.55 -5.73 -1.04
N GLY A 476 -8.56 -5.69 -0.19
CA GLY A 476 -9.69 -6.59 -0.15
C GLY A 476 -10.98 -5.76 -0.24
N PHE A 477 -12.04 -6.24 0.39
CA PHE A 477 -13.31 -5.52 0.37
C PHE A 477 -14.24 -5.93 1.50
N ARG A 478 -15.20 -5.04 1.76
CA ARG A 478 -16.37 -5.26 2.61
C ARG A 478 -17.61 -5.17 1.73
N ILE A 479 -18.62 -5.97 2.09
CA ILE A 479 -19.89 -5.97 1.37
C ILE A 479 -20.96 -5.21 2.14
N VAL A 480 -21.86 -4.57 1.41
CA VAL A 480 -23.01 -3.87 1.95
C VAL A 480 -24.29 -4.32 1.30
N LYS A 481 -25.40 -4.06 1.98
CA LYS A 481 -26.74 -4.11 1.40
C LYS A 481 -27.55 -2.92 1.91
N ASN A 482 -28.30 -2.30 1.01
CA ASN A 482 -29.19 -1.21 1.38
C ASN A 482 -30.41 -1.76 2.12
N ALA A 483 -30.95 -0.99 3.07
CA ALA A 483 -32.24 -1.31 3.63
C ALA A 483 -33.32 -1.18 2.54
N ARG A 484 -34.28 -2.12 2.52
CA ARG A 484 -35.42 -2.11 1.60
C ARG A 484 -36.46 -1.08 1.99
#